data_AF-A0A2M7SIC1-F1
#
_entry.id   AF-A0A2M7SIC1-F1
#
_cell.length_a   1.000
_cell.length_b   1.000
_cell.length_c   1.000
_cell.angle_alpha   90.00
_cell.angle_beta   90.00
_cell.angle_gamma   90.00
#
_symmetry.space_group_name_H-M   'P 1'
#
loop_
_entity.id
_entity.type
_entity.pdbx_description
1 polymer ?
#
loop_
_entity_poly.entity_id
_entity_poly.type
_entity_poly.pdbx_seq_one_letter_code
_entity_poly.pdbx_strand_id
1 'polypeptide(L)'
;MESTKNLIFAILSLIVIIFIGTLGYILIQKWGFLDSLYMTVITIATVGYGEVSKLSVPGKIFTIGLIAVGVGIVAYIVGSLSKMMVEGEMMQILGRRKLECAEQAY
;
A
#
# COMPACT_ATOMS: atom_id res chain seq x y z
N MET A 1 -18.50 0.25 -6.96
CA MET A 1 -18.54 0.90 -5.63
C MET A 1 -17.81 0.10 -4.55
N GLU A 2 -17.89 -1.24 -4.56
CA GLU A 2 -17.19 -2.07 -3.57
C GLU A 2 -15.65 -2.00 -3.72
N SER A 3 -15.14 -2.07 -4.96
CA SER A 3 -13.70 -1.96 -5.26
C SER A 3 -13.10 -0.62 -4.80
N THR A 4 -13.84 0.48 -4.90
CA THR A 4 -13.43 1.80 -4.41
C THR A 4 -13.31 1.84 -2.89
N LYS A 5 -14.24 1.22 -2.15
CA LYS A 5 -14.19 1.14 -0.69
C LYS A 5 -12.99 0.32 -0.21
N ASN A 6 -12.70 -0.80 -0.88
CA ASN A 6 -11.54 -1.64 -0.60
C ASN A 6 -10.22 -0.88 -0.81
N LEU A 7 -10.13 -0.07 -1.88
CA LEU A 7 -8.95 0.74 -2.16
C LEU A 7 -8.78 1.87 -1.12
N ILE A 8 -9.87 2.53 -0.70
CA ILE A 8 -9.82 3.52 0.39
C ILE A 8 -9.32 2.86 1.68
N PHE A 9 -9.84 1.69 2.03
CA PHE A 9 -9.40 0.95 3.21
C PHE A 9 -7.91 0.58 3.12
N ALA A 10 -7.43 0.21 1.92
CA ALA A 10 -6.04 -0.11 1.66
C ALA A 10 -5.11 1.11 1.80
N ILE A 11 -5.52 2.28 1.31
CA ILE A 11 -4.76 3.53 1.50
C ILE A 11 -4.75 3.93 2.97
N LEU A 12 -5.89 3.79 3.66
CA LEU A 12 -5.98 4.12 5.09
C LEU A 12 -5.10 3.19 5.93
N SER A 13 -5.08 1.89 5.63
CA SER A 13 -4.20 0.95 6.31
C SER A 13 -2.71 1.26 6.05
N LEU A 14 -2.36 1.72 4.85
CA LEU A 14 -1.00 2.20 4.52
C LEU A 14 -0.60 3.41 5.38
N ILE A 15 -1.47 4.41 5.50
CA ILE A 15 -1.21 5.60 6.33
C ILE A 15 -1.04 5.20 7.80
N VAL A 16 -1.91 4.32 8.29
CA VAL A 16 -1.85 3.82 9.68
C VAL A 16 -0.53 3.10 9.95
N ILE A 17 -0.09 2.21 9.06
CA ILE A 17 1.17 1.50 9.27
C ILE A 17 2.40 2.42 9.16
N ILE A 18 2.36 3.43 8.30
CA ILE A 18 3.43 4.45 8.24
C ILE A 18 3.49 5.21 9.56
N PHE A 19 2.34 5.58 10.13
CA PHE A 19 2.29 6.27 11.41
C PHE A 19 2.80 5.39 12.56
N ILE A 20 2.36 4.13 12.63
CA ILE A 20 2.82 3.15 13.62
C ILE A 20 4.32 2.89 13.47
N GLY A 21 4.81 2.70 12.25
CA GLY A 21 6.24 2.54 11.94
C GLY A 21 7.07 3.71 12.46
N THR A 22 6.64 4.93 12.10
CA THR A 22 7.33 6.17 12.47
C THR A 22 7.35 6.35 13.98
N LEU A 23 6.21 6.20 14.66
CA LEU A 23 6.14 6.27 16.13
C LEU A 23 6.97 5.17 16.80
N GLY A 24 6.95 3.95 16.26
CA GLY A 24 7.74 2.85 16.78
C GLY A 24 9.24 3.15 16.75
N TYR A 25 9.76 3.71 15.65
CA TYR A 25 11.16 4.12 15.59
C TYR A 25 11.48 5.29 16.51
N ILE A 26 10.59 6.29 16.65
CA ILE A 26 10.78 7.39 17.62
C ILE A 26 10.85 6.85 19.05
N LEU A 27 9.97 5.91 19.42
CA LEU A 27 9.91 5.40 20.80
C LEU A 27 11.04 4.41 21.12
N ILE A 28 11.34 3.50 20.19
CA ILE A 28 12.31 2.41 20.41
C ILE A 28 13.74 2.88 20.16
N GLN A 29 13.97 3.63 19.07
CA GLN A 29 15.31 4.06 18.68
C GLN A 29 15.63 5.50 19.08
N LYS A 30 14.64 6.29 19.50
CA LYS A 30 14.81 7.72 19.83
C LYS A 30 15.38 8.54 18.67
N TRP A 31 15.08 8.13 17.44
CA TRP A 31 15.46 8.87 16.24
C TRP A 31 14.59 10.10 16.04
N GLY A 32 15.08 11.05 15.24
CA GLY A 32 14.29 12.19 14.81
C GLY A 32 13.05 11.76 14.01
N PHE A 33 12.05 12.64 13.94
CA PHE A 33 10.82 12.36 13.19
C PHE A 33 11.10 12.03 11.72
N LEU A 34 11.94 12.82 11.05
CA LEU A 34 12.26 12.63 9.64
C LEU A 34 13.02 11.32 9.41
N ASP A 35 14.00 10.98 10.25
CA ASP A 35 14.74 9.71 10.14
C ASP A 35 13.84 8.50 10.35
N SER A 36 12.93 8.59 11.33
CA SER A 36 11.95 7.54 11.63
C SER A 36 10.94 7.35 10.50
N LEU A 37 10.44 8.45 9.94
CA LEU A 37 9.53 8.43 8.81
C LEU A 37 10.23 7.89 7.56
N TYR A 38 11.44 8.37 7.28
CA TYR A 38 12.25 7.90 6.16
C TYR A 38 12.53 6.40 6.26
N MET A 39 12.98 5.91 7.43
CA MET A 39 13.18 4.48 7.68
C MET A 39 11.90 3.67 7.42
N THR A 40 10.75 4.16 7.90
CA THR A 40 9.47 3.49 7.73
C THR A 40 9.08 3.41 6.26
N VAL A 41 9.19 4.52 5.52
CA VAL A 41 8.83 4.60 4.11
C VAL A 41 9.73 3.71 3.25
N ILE A 42 11.06 3.78 3.41
CA ILE A 42 11.97 2.94 2.60
C ILE A 42 11.78 1.43 2.88
N THR A 43 11.36 1.09 4.11
CA THR A 43 11.07 -0.29 4.52
C THR A 43 9.78 -0.80 3.88
N ILE A 44 8.67 -0.06 4.03
CA ILE A 44 7.37 -0.45 3.47
C ILE A 44 7.38 -0.42 1.94
N ALA A 45 8.05 0.57 1.34
CA ALA A 45 8.20 0.66 -0.11
C ALA A 45 9.17 -0.38 -0.68
N THR A 46 9.77 -1.23 0.16
CA THR A 46 10.74 -2.27 -0.22
C THR A 46 11.98 -1.75 -0.95
N VAL A 47 12.29 -0.46 -0.80
CA VAL A 47 13.50 0.16 -1.39
C VAL A 47 14.75 -0.31 -0.65
N GLY A 48 14.69 -0.29 0.69
CA GLY A 48 15.69 -0.95 1.54
C GLY A 48 17.14 -0.47 1.37
N TYR A 49 17.39 0.84 1.38
CA TYR A 49 18.76 1.41 1.36
C TYR A 49 19.65 1.04 2.56
N GLY A 50 19.13 0.26 3.51
CA GLY A 50 19.77 -0.07 4.78
C GLY A 50 19.20 0.74 5.94
N GLU A 51 19.77 0.51 7.11
CA GLU A 51 19.40 1.19 8.35
C GLU A 51 19.85 2.66 8.32
N VAL A 52 18.96 3.61 8.60
CA VAL A 52 19.31 5.06 8.69
C VAL A 52 20.33 5.31 9.80
N SER A 53 20.29 4.51 10.85
CA SER A 53 21.21 4.52 11.99
C SER A 53 21.24 3.13 12.63
N LYS A 54 22.23 2.84 13.48
CA LYS A 54 22.38 1.52 14.10
C LYS A 54 21.11 1.09 14.84
N LEU A 55 20.45 0.01 14.41
CA LEU A 55 19.31 -0.52 15.13
C LEU A 55 19.73 -1.30 16.38
N SER A 56 19.12 -0.93 17.51
CA SER A 56 19.05 -1.77 18.70
C SER A 56 18.30 -3.09 18.45
N VAL A 57 18.58 -4.13 19.25
CA VAL A 57 17.90 -5.43 19.20
C VAL A 57 16.36 -5.31 19.18
N PRO A 58 15.69 -4.54 20.08
CA PRO A 58 14.24 -4.42 20.04
C PRO A 58 13.75 -3.76 18.74
N GLY A 59 14.49 -2.80 18.18
CA GLY A 59 14.08 -2.21 16.91
C GLY A 59 14.28 -3.13 15.71
N LYS A 60 15.23 -4.07 15.75
CA LYS A 60 15.34 -5.11 14.71
C LYS A 60 14.11 -6.01 14.71
N ILE A 61 13.67 -6.44 15.90
CA ILE A 61 12.44 -7.23 16.06
C ILE A 61 11.23 -6.43 15.56
N PHE A 62 11.13 -5.16 15.93
CA PHE A 62 10.09 -4.26 15.43
C PHE A 62 10.11 -4.15 13.91
N THR A 63 11.28 -3.96 13.30
CA THR A 63 11.44 -3.82 11.84
C THR A 63 11.03 -5.09 11.11
N ILE A 64 11.35 -6.27 11.66
CA ILE A 64 10.89 -7.56 11.10
C ILE A 64 9.36 -7.62 11.06
N GLY A 65 8.70 -7.23 12.16
CA GLY A 65 7.23 -7.16 12.22
C GLY A 65 6.66 -6.13 11.23
N LEU A 66 7.28 -4.95 11.15
CA LEU A 66 6.87 -3.89 10.22
C LEU A 66 6.97 -4.35 8.76
N ILE A 67 8.03 -5.07 8.39
CA ILE A 67 8.20 -5.65 7.05
C ILE A 67 7.09 -6.67 6.77
N ALA A 68 6.86 -7.62 7.68
CA ALA A 68 5.87 -8.68 7.48
C ALA A 68 4.47 -8.11 7.21
N VAL A 69 4.06 -7.10 7.99
CA VAL A 69 2.74 -6.46 7.80
C VAL A 69 2.75 -5.51 6.60
N GLY A 70 3.81 -4.72 6.43
CA GLY A 70 3.93 -3.73 5.35
C GLY A 70 3.89 -4.37 3.96
N VAL A 71 4.63 -5.46 3.76
CA VAL A 71 4.61 -6.21 2.49
C VAL A 71 3.22 -6.74 2.18
N GLY A 72 2.49 -7.26 3.18
CA GLY A 72 1.12 -7.73 3.01
C GLY A 72 0.16 -6.62 2.58
N ILE A 73 0.26 -5.44 3.18
CA ILE A 73 -0.56 -4.27 2.81
C ILE A 73 -0.25 -3.81 1.39
N VAL A 74 1.03 -3.70 1.03
CA VAL A 74 1.44 -3.29 -0.33
C VAL A 74 0.95 -4.31 -1.36
N ALA A 75 1.08 -5.61 -1.10
CA ALA A 75 0.56 -6.66 -1.97
C ALA A 75 -0.96 -6.57 -2.15
N TYR A 76 -1.70 -6.27 -1.08
CA TYR A 76 -3.15 -6.06 -1.14
C TYR A 76 -3.52 -4.84 -1.99
N ILE A 77 -2.82 -3.71 -1.84
CA ILE A 77 -3.04 -2.50 -2.64
C ILE A 77 -2.82 -2.79 -4.12
N VAL A 78 -1.70 -3.42 -4.48
CA VAL A 78 -1.40 -3.80 -5.86
C VAL A 78 -2.47 -4.73 -6.42
N GLY A 79 -2.87 -5.76 -5.66
CA GLY A 79 -3.94 -6.67 -6.06
C GLY A 79 -5.30 -5.97 -6.26
N SER A 80 -5.66 -5.02 -5.39
CA SER A 80 -6.89 -4.24 -5.52
C SER A 80 -6.85 -3.32 -6.74
N LEU A 81 -5.70 -2.70 -7.02
CA LEU A 81 -5.53 -1.83 -8.19
C LEU A 81 -5.63 -2.64 -9.49
N SER A 82 -4.97 -3.80 -9.55
CA SER A 82 -5.06 -4.71 -10.70
C SER A 82 -6.50 -5.15 -10.97
N LYS A 83 -7.28 -5.47 -9.94
CA LYS A 83 -8.71 -5.79 -10.09
C LYS A 83 -9.49 -4.62 -10.71
N MET A 84 -9.25 -3.40 -10.24
CA MET A 84 -9.93 -2.21 -10.78
C MET A 84 -9.58 -1.95 -12.25
N MET A 85 -8.32 -2.18 -12.66
CA MET A 85 -7.92 -2.05 -14.06
C MET A 85 -8.67 -3.06 -14.95
N VAL A 86 -8.68 -4.34 -14.53
CA VAL A 86 -9.35 -5.42 -15.28
C VAL A 86 -10.87 -5.21 -15.35
N GLU A 87 -11.51 -4.82 -14.23
CA GLU A 87 -12.94 -4.51 -14.20
C GLU A 87 -13.29 -3.29 -15.05
N GLY A 88 -12.44 -2.25 -15.04
CA GLY A 88 -12.61 -1.02 -15.81
C GLY A 88 -12.59 -1.27 -17.32
N GLU A 89 -11.66 -2.10 -17.80
CA GLU A 89 -11.59 -2.49 -19.21
C GLU A 89 -12.79 -3.34 -19.64
N MET A 90 -13.22 -4.30 -18.80
CA MET A 90 -14.40 -5.12 -19.08
C MET A 90 -15.67 -4.28 -19.26
N MET A 91 -15.87 -3.26 -18.42
CA MET A 91 -17.02 -2.36 -18.53
C MET A 91 -17.01 -1.57 -19.85
N GLN A 92 -15.84 -1.15 -20.35
CA GLN A 92 -15.71 -0.45 -21.62
C GLN A 92 -15.97 -1.35 -22.83
N ILE A 93 -15.51 -2.60 -22.82
CA ILE A 93 -15.74 -3.56 -23.90
C ILE A 93 -17.23 -3.93 -23.99
N LEU A 94 -17.88 -4.18 -22.85
CA LEU A 94 -19.31 -4.49 -22.80
C LEU A 94 -20.17 -3.28 -23.17
N GLY A 95 -19.76 -2.06 -22.78
CA GLY A 95 -20.43 -0.82 -23.18
C GLY A 95 -20.38 -0.58 -24.69
N ARG A 96 -19.24 -0.87 -25.33
CA ARG A 96 -19.07 -0.70 -26.79
C ARG A 96 -19.94 -1.67 -27.60
N ARG A 97 -20.01 -2.94 -27.19
CA ARG A 97 -20.87 -3.95 -27.85
C ARG A 97 -22.37 -3.63 -27.78
N LYS A 98 -22.83 -3.04 -26.67
CA LYS A 98 -24.24 -2.63 -26.55
C LYS A 98 -24.62 -1.53 -27.53
N LEU A 99 -23.70 -0.60 -27.82
CA LEU A 99 -23.93 0.47 -28.79
C LEU A 99 -23.96 -0.07 -30.23
N GLU A 100 -23.04 -0.98 -30.57
CA GLU A 100 -23.01 -1.63 -31.89
C GLU A 100 -24.27 -2.46 -32.20
N CYS A 101 -24.77 -3.24 -31.23
CA CYS A 101 -26.04 -3.96 -31.39
C CYS A 101 -27.26 -3.03 -31.49
N ALA A 102 -27.24 -1.89 -30.80
CA ALA A 102 -28.34 -0.93 -30.86
C ALA A 102 -28.36 -0.17 -32.20
N GLU A 103 -27.20 0.08 -32.79
CA GLU A 103 -27.06 0.68 -34.12
C GLU A 103 -27.49 -0.27 -35.24
N GLN A 104 -27.25 -1.58 -35.10
CA GLN A 104 -27.73 -2.59 -36.04
C GLN A 104 -29.24 -2.90 -35.95
N ALA A 105 -29.91 -2.41 -34.91
CA ALA A 105 -31.34 -2.63 -34.70
C ALA A 105 -32.24 -1.52 -35.28
N TYR A 106 -31.65 -0.53 -35.95
CA TYR A 106 -32.33 0.60 -36.61
C TYR A 106 -32.08 0.56 -38.12
#